data_AF-A0A6B2LYJ8-F1
#
_entry.id   AF-A0A6B2LYJ8-F1
#
_cell.length_a   1.000
_cell.length_b   1.000
_cell.length_c   1.000
_cell.angle_alpha   90.00
_cell.angle_beta   90.00
_cell.angle_gamma   90.00
#
_symmetry.space_group_name_H-M   'P 1'
#
loop_
_entity.id
_entity.type
_entity.pdbx_description
1 polymer ?
#
loop_
_entity_poly.entity_id
_entity_poly.type
_entity_poly.pdbx_seq_one_letter_code
_entity_poly.pdbx_strand_id
1 'polypeptide(L)' 'MCIQCSGIHRSLGVHVSKVRSLTLDLWELENIKIMESIGNKKSKEIYEGNIEPKYKNNRSDLPREEMLRL' A
#
# COMPACT_ATOMS: atom_id res chain seq x y z
N MET A 1 0.44 -6.85 -0.11
CA MET A 1 0.39 -6.17 -1.42
C MET A 1 0.79 -7.16 -2.51
N CYS A 2 0.16 -7.15 -3.70
CA CYS A 2 0.51 -8.07 -4.79
C CYS A 2 1.67 -7.54 -5.65
N ILE A 3 2.21 -8.40 -6.53
CA ILE A 3 3.33 -8.06 -7.43
C ILE A 3 3.02 -6.83 -8.28
N GLN A 4 1.83 -6.77 -8.89
CA GLN A 4 1.43 -5.63 -9.74
C GLN A 4 1.44 -4.31 -8.97
N CYS A 5 0.77 -4.24 -7.81
CA CYS A 5 0.77 -3.05 -6.96
C CYS A 5 2.18 -2.67 -6.50
N SER A 6 3.03 -3.66 -6.18
CA SER A 6 4.40 -3.41 -5.77
C SER A 6 5.21 -2.70 -6.87
N GLY A 7 4.93 -2.98 -8.14
CA GLY A 7 5.52 -2.26 -9.29
C GLY A 7 5.11 -0.80 -9.34
N ILE A 8 3.82 -0.51 -9.13
CA ILE A 8 3.31 0.87 -9.07
C ILE A 8 3.92 1.61 -7.87
N HIS A 9 4.00 0.98 -6.70
CA HIS A 9 4.63 1.59 -5.52
C HIS A 9 6.12 1.89 -5.72
N ARG A 10 6.84 1.10 -6.53
CA ARG A 10 8.25 1.39 -6.88
C ARG A 10 8.38 2.64 -7.74
N SER A 11 7.41 2.91 -8.64
CA SER A 11 7.47 4.10 -9.51
C SER A 11 7.20 5.42 -8.77
N LEU A 12 6.60 5.37 -7.58
CA LEU A 12 6.44 6.55 -6.70
C LEU A 12 7.76 7.05 -6.10
N GLY A 13 8.79 6.21 -6.07
CA GLY A 13 10.09 6.53 -5.48
C GLY A 13 10.19 6.25 -3.97
N VAL A 14 11.43 6.06 -3.50
CA VAL A 14 11.74 5.57 -2.14
C VAL A 14 11.43 6.56 -1.02
N HIS A 15 11.24 7.84 -1.35
CA HIS A 15 10.82 8.87 -0.40
C HIS A 15 9.32 8.76 -0.07
N VAL A 16 8.53 8.10 -0.93
CA VAL A 16 7.10 7.84 -0.72
C VAL A 16 6.88 6.41 -0.24
N SER A 17 7.42 5.43 -0.97
CA SER A 17 7.15 4.02 -0.72
C SER A 17 8.41 3.16 -0.85
N LYS A 18 8.78 2.47 0.23
CA LYS A 18 9.86 1.48 0.24
C LYS A 18 9.25 0.08 0.14
N VAL A 19 9.50 -0.60 -0.98
CA VAL A 19 8.92 -1.92 -1.28
C VAL A 19 9.93 -3.03 -0.94
N ARG A 20 9.46 -4.09 -0.28
CA ARG A 20 10.22 -5.32 0.04
C ARG A 20 9.36 -6.56 -0.24
N SER A 21 10.01 -7.63 -0.69
CA SER A 21 9.45 -8.98 -0.83
C SER A 21 9.46 -9.68 0.52
N LEU A 22 8.36 -10.36 0.86
CA LEU A 22 8.27 -11.16 2.09
C LEU A 22 9.15 -12.43 2.05
N THR A 23 9.54 -12.88 0.86
CA THR A 23 10.26 -14.16 0.68
C THR A 23 11.64 -14.00 0.06
N LEU A 24 11.90 -12.91 -0.66
CA LEU A 24 13.14 -12.72 -1.43
C LEU A 24 14.09 -11.68 -0.84
N ASP A 25 13.60 -10.80 0.04
CA ASP A 25 14.41 -9.76 0.66
C ASP A 25 14.76 -10.13 2.11
N LEU A 26 15.90 -9.63 2.57
CA LEU A 26 16.25 -9.66 3.98
C LEU A 26 15.43 -8.60 4.74
N TRP A 27 14.95 -8.97 5.93
CA TRP A 27 14.14 -8.11 6.77
C TRP A 27 14.90 -7.71 8.03
N GLU A 28 15.09 -6.41 8.19
CA GLU A 28 15.57 -5.83 9.44
C GLU A 28 14.46 -5.81 10.49
N LEU A 29 14.82 -5.99 11.76
CA LEU A 29 13.87 -6.04 12.88
C LEU A 29 12.99 -4.78 12.97
N GLU A 30 13.54 -3.61 12.63
CA GLU A 30 12.79 -2.36 12.61
C GLU A 30 11.63 -2.40 11.58
N ASN A 31 11.90 -2.90 10.38
CA ASN A 31 10.89 -3.03 9.33
C ASN A 31 9.78 -4.02 9.72
N ILE A 32 10.13 -5.10 10.42
CA ILE A 32 9.16 -6.07 10.95
C ILE A 32 8.23 -5.40 11.97
N LYS A 33 8.79 -4.65 12.94
CA LYS A 33 8.00 -3.93 13.95
C LYS A 33 7.04 -2.90 13.34
N ILE A 34 7.47 -2.22 12.29
CA ILE A 34 6.61 -1.29 11.53
C ILE A 34 5.43 -2.07 10.91
N MET A 35 5.71 -3.20 10.26
CA MET A 35 4.66 -4.03 9.65
C MET A 35 3.67 -4.58 10.68
N GLU A 36 4.13 -4.98 11.88
CA GLU A 36 3.27 -5.43 12.98
C GLU A 36 2.40 -4.31 13.55
N SER A 37 2.97 -3.10 13.71
CA SER A 37 2.27 -1.97 14.35
C SER A 37 1.25 -1.26 13.45
N ILE A 38 1.43 -1.34 12.13
CA ILE A 38 0.55 -0.73 11.15
C ILE A 38 -0.35 -1.80 10.52
N GLY A 39 0.22 -2.68 9.69
CA GLY A 39 -0.53 -3.69 8.94
C GLY A 39 -1.62 -3.13 8.02
N ASN A 40 -2.29 -4.01 7.28
CA ASN A 40 -3.27 -3.58 6.27
C ASN A 40 -4.52 -2.93 6.88
N LYS A 41 -4.94 -3.36 8.09
CA LYS A 41 -6.14 -2.84 8.74
C LYS A 41 -5.97 -1.35 9.10
N LYS A 42 -4.90 -1.01 9.82
CA LYS A 42 -4.63 0.38 10.22
C LYS A 42 -4.30 1.25 9.01
N SER A 43 -3.54 0.72 8.04
CA SER A 43 -3.31 1.42 6.77
C SER A 43 -4.61 1.76 6.06
N LYS A 44 -5.58 0.83 6.02
CA LYS A 44 -6.89 1.10 5.41
C LYS A 44 -7.64 2.22 6.14
N GLU A 45 -7.61 2.23 7.47
CA GLU A 45 -8.26 3.29 8.26
C GLU A 45 -7.63 4.66 8.01
N ILE A 46 -6.29 4.72 7.90
CA ILE A 46 -5.55 5.98 7.69
C ILE A 46 -5.69 6.49 6.25
N TYR A 47 -5.40 5.64 5.26
CA TYR A 47 -5.34 6.06 3.86
C TYR A 47 -6.69 6.00 3.14
N GLU A 48 -7.59 5.10 3.54
CA GLU A 48 -8.91 4.96 2.91
C GLU A 48 -10.06 5.55 3.76
N GLY A 49 -9.76 6.11 4.93
CA GLY A 49 -10.76 6.65 5.85
C GLY A 49 -11.63 7.74 5.22
N ASN A 50 -11.00 8.64 4.46
CA ASN A 50 -11.62 9.84 3.89
C ASN A 50 -11.94 9.75 2.39
N ILE A 51 -11.80 8.58 1.78
CA ILE A 51 -12.12 8.41 0.35
C ILE A 51 -13.62 8.64 0.14
N GLU A 52 -13.97 9.42 -0.89
CA GLU A 52 -15.36 9.71 -1.25
C GLU A 52 -16.16 8.41 -1.51
N PRO A 53 -17.44 8.35 -1.12
CA PRO A 53 -18.27 7.15 -1.30
C PRO A 53 -18.29 6.60 -2.73
N LYS A 54 -18.22 7.49 -3.74
CA LYS A 54 -18.19 7.09 -5.16
C LYS A 54 -17.03 6.16 -5.51
N TYR A 55 -15.85 6.38 -4.90
CA TYR A 55 -14.67 5.54 -5.12
C TYR A 55 -14.70 4.26 -4.27
N LYS A 56 -15.35 4.29 -3.10
CA LYS A 56 -15.56 3.08 -2.27
C LYS A 56 -16.46 2.06 -2.98
N ASN A 57 -17.51 2.53 -3.66
CA ASN A 57 -18.49 1.68 -4.33
C ASN A 57 -17.98 1.09 -5.64
N ASN A 58 -17.13 1.80 -6.38
CA ASN A 58 -16.61 1.36 -7.70
C ASN A 58 -15.15 0.92 -7.63
N ARG A 59 -14.68 0.46 -6.47
CA ARG A 59 -13.26 0.15 -6.25
C ARG A 59 -12.71 -0.91 -7.20
N SER A 60 -13.52 -1.89 -7.58
CA SER A 60 -13.14 -2.94 -8.55
C SER A 60 -12.90 -2.41 -9.95
N ASP A 61 -13.47 -1.25 -10.27
CA ASP A 61 -13.54 -0.72 -11.62
C ASP A 61 -12.46 0.35 -11.86
N LEU A 62 -11.83 0.82 -10.78
CA LEU A 62 -10.75 1.81 -10.82
C LEU A 62 -9.41 1.16 -11.14
N PRO A 63 -8.60 1.76 -12.03
CA PRO A 63 -7.20 1.39 -12.21
C PRO A 63 -6.44 1.43 -10.87
N ARG A 64 -5.53 0.48 -10.66
CA ARG A 64 -4.78 0.35 -9.40
C ARG A 64 -3.88 1.57 -9.13
N GLU A 65 -3.40 2.20 -10.20
CA GLU A 65 -2.59 3.42 -10.18
C GLU A 65 -3.39 4.62 -9.68
N GLU A 66 -4.68 4.67 -10.02
CA GLU A 66 -5.58 5.74 -9.61
C GLU A 66 -5.93 5.61 -8.13
N MET A 67 -6.08 4.38 -7.62
CA MET A 67 -6.32 4.14 -6.18
C MET A 67 -5.22 4.69 -5.26
N LEU A 68 -3.99 4.90 -5.75
CA LEU A 68 -2.90 5.48 -4.95
C LEU A 68 -2.95 7.00 -4.86
N ARG A 69 -3.83 7.64 -5.65
CA ARG A 69 -4.01 9.10 -5.70
C ARG A 69 -5.30 9.56 -5.01
N LEU A 70 -6.10 8.61 -4.54
CA LEU A 70 -7.33 8.83 -3.78
C LEU A 70 -7.03 8.96 -2.29
#